data_AF-A0A956H7H3-F1
#
_entry.id   AF-A0A956H7H3-F1
#
_cell.length_a   1.000
_cell.length_b   1.000
_cell.length_c   1.000
_cell.angle_alpha   90.00
_cell.angle_beta   90.00
_cell.angle_gamma   90.00
#
_symmetry.space_group_name_H-M   'P 1'
#
loop_
_entity.id
_entity.type
_entity.pdbx_description
1 polymer ?
#
loop_
_entity_poly.entity_id
_entity_poly.type
_entity_poly.pdbx_seq_one_letter_code
_entity_poly.pdbx_strand_id
1 'polypeptide(L)'
;VIPPGNPGLGLANFNNSDFSQAACEGQGSVELTPPTYVDELRLCGAAAIDGVCEDGGSCMPPSQGPLCIYGTGQLECPAGWPVEHAIVVGVDDQRSCTECTCEGPTSPSCKSNITTYDDDACGMVKNMRETGQSCGPMSGASLMVESPEITGCTANAVQPTGEALPLDDVLVCCQG
;
A
#
# COMPACT_ATOMS: atom_id res chain seq x y z
N VAL A 1 12.78 -9.60 -6.69
CA VAL A 1 14.25 -9.80 -6.75
C VAL A 1 14.89 -8.46 -6.38
N ILE A 2 15.16 -8.30 -5.10
CA ILE A 2 15.88 -7.15 -4.51
C ILE A 2 17.37 -7.50 -4.62
N PRO A 3 18.28 -6.59 -5.02
CA PRO A 3 19.67 -6.97 -5.19
C PRO A 3 20.29 -7.34 -3.84
N PRO A 4 21.13 -8.39 -3.77
CA PRO A 4 21.89 -8.73 -2.57
C PRO A 4 23.00 -7.69 -2.38
N GLY A 5 22.70 -6.65 -1.60
CA GLY A 5 23.65 -5.61 -1.19
C GLY A 5 24.45 -6.06 0.03
N ASN A 6 25.67 -6.53 -0.22
CA ASN A 6 26.90 -6.34 0.57
C ASN A 6 26.76 -6.29 2.12
N PRO A 7 27.06 -7.37 2.88
CA PRO A 7 27.14 -7.35 4.34
C PRO A 7 28.51 -6.80 4.82
N GLY A 8 28.95 -5.70 4.21
CA GLY A 8 30.03 -4.91 4.75
C GLY A 8 29.49 -4.15 5.95
N LEU A 9 29.45 -4.81 7.11
CA LEU A 9 29.38 -4.15 8.41
C LEU A 9 30.68 -3.35 8.58
N GLY A 10 30.74 -2.22 7.88
CA GLY A 10 31.63 -1.15 8.26
C GLY A 10 31.29 -0.82 9.70
N LEU A 11 32.31 -0.79 10.57
CA LEU A 11 32.23 -0.17 11.87
C LEU A 11 31.68 1.25 11.68
N ALA A 12 30.36 1.39 11.76
CA ALA A 12 29.73 2.69 11.76
C ALA A 12 30.13 3.32 13.09
N ASN A 13 31.14 4.19 13.05
CA ASN A 13 31.42 5.11 14.13
C ASN A 13 30.20 6.05 14.21
N PHE A 14 29.21 5.63 14.98
CA PHE A 14 28.09 6.48 15.34
C PHE A 14 28.62 7.55 16.28
N ASN A 15 28.84 8.74 15.75
CA ASN A 15 29.28 9.87 16.56
C ASN A 15 28.11 10.41 17.36
N ASN A 16 28.41 10.94 18.54
CA ASN A 16 27.42 11.46 19.50
C ASN A 16 26.51 12.57 18.92
N SER A 17 26.90 13.19 17.80
CA SER A 17 26.11 14.20 17.09
C SER A 17 24.88 13.61 16.41
N ASP A 18 24.91 12.36 15.95
CA ASP A 18 23.84 11.75 15.14
C ASP A 18 22.58 11.44 15.96
N PHE A 19 22.71 11.35 17.29
CA PHE A 19 21.61 11.08 18.22
C PHE A 19 21.14 12.31 19.00
N SER A 20 21.80 13.46 18.83
CA SER A 20 21.65 14.54 19.81
C SER A 20 20.40 15.41 19.67
N GLN A 21 19.67 15.38 18.55
CA GLN A 21 18.42 16.18 18.38
C GLN A 21 17.47 15.60 17.33
N ALA A 22 17.28 14.28 17.28
CA ALA A 22 16.21 13.74 16.45
C ALA A 22 14.87 14.16 17.08
N ALA A 23 14.25 15.21 16.52
CA ALA A 23 12.86 15.52 16.82
C ALA A 23 12.04 14.29 16.44
N CYS A 24 11.30 13.75 17.41
CA CYS A 24 10.39 12.66 17.11
C CYS A 24 9.18 13.22 16.40
N GLU A 25 9.21 13.11 15.08
CA GLU A 25 8.02 13.31 14.27
C GLU A 25 7.19 12.03 14.36
N GLY A 26 5.98 12.14 14.90
CA GLY A 26 5.04 11.03 14.89
C GLY A 26 4.74 10.64 13.43
N GLN A 27 4.90 9.37 13.09
CA GLN A 27 4.50 8.86 11.79
C GLN A 27 3.12 8.21 11.92
N GLY A 28 2.13 8.75 11.22
CA GLY A 28 0.83 8.10 11.04
C GLY A 28 0.89 7.16 9.84
N SER A 29 0.39 5.93 10.01
CA SER A 29 0.09 5.04 8.89
C SER A 29 -1.41 5.07 8.61
N VAL A 30 -1.78 5.21 7.35
CA VAL A 30 -3.15 5.06 6.90
C VAL A 30 -3.29 3.68 6.27
N GLU A 31 -4.19 2.86 6.81
CA GLU A 31 -4.56 1.56 6.25
C GLU A 31 -5.99 1.65 5.74
N LEU A 32 -6.17 1.56 4.42
CA LEU A 32 -7.47 1.57 3.77
C LEU A 32 -7.73 0.20 3.16
N THR A 33 -8.90 -0.36 3.45
CA THR A 33 -9.39 -1.52 2.70
C THR A 33 -9.68 -1.09 1.26
N PRO A 34 -9.17 -1.81 0.25
CA PRO A 34 -9.50 -1.53 -1.14
C PRO A 34 -11.01 -1.51 -1.36
N PRO A 35 -11.53 -0.61 -2.21
CA PRO A 35 -12.95 -0.58 -2.53
C PRO A 35 -13.33 -1.88 -3.26
N THR A 36 -14.51 -2.41 -2.92
CA THR A 36 -15.04 -3.65 -3.51
C THR A 36 -16.40 -3.39 -4.14
N TYR A 37 -16.69 -4.10 -5.23
CA TYR A 37 -17.99 -4.11 -5.86
C TYR A 37 -18.83 -5.29 -5.36
N VAL A 38 -20.16 -5.15 -5.38
CA VAL A 38 -21.09 -6.22 -4.97
C VAL A 38 -21.13 -7.34 -6.00
N ASP A 39 -20.99 -6.98 -7.28
CA ASP A 39 -20.98 -7.88 -8.42
C ASP A 39 -19.69 -7.71 -9.22
N GLU A 40 -19.17 -8.82 -9.73
CA GLU A 40 -17.98 -8.84 -10.59
C GLU A 40 -18.34 -9.46 -11.94
N LEU A 41 -17.98 -8.78 -13.03
CA LEU A 41 -18.11 -9.30 -14.38
C LEU A 41 -16.73 -9.54 -14.98
N ARG A 42 -16.55 -10.71 -15.60
CA ARG A 42 -15.34 -11.01 -16.38
C ARG A 42 -15.66 -11.06 -17.85
N LEU A 43 -15.14 -10.09 -18.60
CA LEU A 43 -15.21 -10.09 -20.06
C LEU A 43 -14.02 -10.84 -20.64
N CYS A 44 -14.30 -11.85 -21.47
CA CYS A 44 -13.28 -12.55 -22.23
C CYS A 44 -13.17 -11.91 -23.62
N GLY A 45 -12.07 -11.19 -23.87
CA GLY A 45 -11.72 -10.76 -25.22
C GLY A 45 -10.88 -11.83 -25.92
N ALA A 46 -11.15 -12.07 -27.20
CA ALA A 46 -10.17 -12.73 -28.05
C ALA A 46 -9.04 -11.73 -28.35
N ALA A 47 -7.80 -12.22 -28.47
CA ALA A 47 -6.78 -11.45 -29.18
C ALA A 47 -7.34 -11.07 -30.57
N ALA A 48 -6.96 -9.91 -31.11
CA ALA A 48 -7.42 -9.48 -32.43
C ALA A 48 -7.30 -10.65 -33.42
N ILE A 49 -8.46 -11.16 -33.87
CA ILE A 49 -8.49 -12.27 -34.81
C ILE A 49 -8.38 -11.65 -36.20
N ASP A 50 -7.18 -11.73 -36.77
CA ASP A 50 -6.97 -11.41 -38.17
C ASP A 50 -7.51 -12.58 -39.00
N GLY A 51 -8.74 -12.45 -39.50
CA GLY A 51 -9.35 -13.48 -40.34
C GLY A 51 -10.82 -13.21 -40.66
N VAL A 52 -11.20 -13.57 -41.88
CA VAL A 52 -12.57 -13.56 -42.36
C VAL A 52 -12.98 -15.00 -42.62
N CYS A 53 -14.15 -15.40 -42.15
CA CYS A 53 -14.72 -16.73 -42.37
C CYS A 53 -15.20 -16.86 -43.82
N GLU A 54 -15.46 -18.10 -44.27
CA GLU A 54 -15.84 -18.37 -45.68
C GLU A 54 -17.09 -17.59 -46.12
N ASP A 55 -17.93 -17.19 -45.17
CA ASP A 55 -19.14 -16.39 -45.37
C ASP A 55 -18.91 -14.87 -45.35
N GLY A 56 -17.67 -14.42 -45.19
CA GLY A 56 -17.33 -12.99 -45.11
C GLY A 56 -17.44 -12.41 -43.69
N GLY A 57 -17.78 -13.19 -42.67
CA GLY A 57 -17.88 -12.75 -41.27
C GLY A 57 -16.54 -12.75 -40.52
N SER A 58 -16.50 -12.13 -39.34
CA SER A 58 -15.34 -12.28 -38.43
C SER A 58 -15.33 -13.66 -37.82
N CYS A 59 -14.23 -14.40 -37.98
CA CYS A 59 -14.10 -15.70 -37.32
C CYS A 59 -13.89 -15.51 -35.83
N MET A 60 -14.69 -16.19 -35.02
CA MET A 60 -14.52 -16.25 -33.57
C MET A 60 -14.56 -17.72 -33.12
N PRO A 61 -13.70 -18.14 -32.18
CA PRO A 61 -13.83 -19.47 -31.62
C PRO A 61 -15.22 -19.66 -30.98
N PRO A 62 -15.74 -20.90 -30.94
CA PRO A 62 -17.01 -21.17 -30.28
C PRO A 62 -16.92 -20.77 -28.80
N SER A 63 -17.88 -19.95 -28.36
CA SER A 63 -17.98 -19.51 -26.98
C SER A 63 -18.67 -20.58 -26.13
N GLN A 64 -18.18 -20.77 -24.90
CA GLN A 64 -18.85 -21.60 -23.89
C GLN A 64 -19.87 -20.80 -23.04
N GLY A 65 -19.97 -19.49 -23.26
CA GLY A 65 -20.89 -18.59 -22.58
C GLY A 65 -21.60 -17.61 -23.54
N PRO A 66 -22.48 -16.74 -23.02
CA PRO A 66 -23.15 -15.74 -23.84
C PRO A 66 -22.12 -14.83 -24.51
N LEU A 67 -22.36 -14.48 -25.76
CA LEU A 67 -21.58 -13.46 -26.43
C LEU A 67 -22.01 -12.11 -25.90
N CYS A 68 -21.04 -11.25 -25.60
CA CYS A 68 -21.28 -9.87 -25.22
C CYS A 68 -20.41 -8.90 -26.04
N ILE A 69 -20.96 -7.73 -26.32
CA ILE A 69 -20.26 -6.56 -26.84
C ILE A 69 -20.23 -5.50 -25.75
N TYR A 70 -19.20 -4.65 -25.75
CA TYR A 70 -19.10 -3.59 -24.76
C TYR A 70 -18.51 -2.32 -25.35
N GLY A 71 -18.82 -1.19 -24.72
CA GLY A 71 -18.28 0.11 -25.06
C GLY A 71 -18.32 1.06 -23.88
N THR A 72 -17.50 2.10 -23.92
CA THR A 72 -17.48 3.15 -22.89
C THR A 72 -18.58 4.17 -23.14
N GLY A 73 -19.18 4.68 -22.05
CA GLY A 73 -20.20 5.71 -22.08
C GLY A 73 -21.64 5.18 -22.29
N GLN A 74 -22.57 6.12 -22.49
CA GLN A 74 -23.98 5.81 -22.72
C GLN A 74 -24.22 5.40 -24.17
N LEU A 75 -24.25 4.08 -24.40
CA LEU A 75 -24.63 3.48 -25.67
C LEU A 75 -26.01 2.83 -25.52
N GLU A 76 -26.71 2.59 -26.62
CA GLU A 76 -27.87 1.70 -26.62
C GLU A 76 -27.46 0.34 -27.17
N CYS A 77 -27.97 -0.73 -26.57
CA CYS A 77 -27.69 -2.06 -27.05
C CYS A 77 -28.31 -2.29 -28.44
N PRO A 78 -27.52 -2.77 -29.43
CA PRO A 78 -28.03 -3.01 -30.78
C PRO A 78 -28.99 -4.20 -30.81
N ALA A 79 -29.80 -4.26 -31.87
CA ALA A 79 -30.71 -5.39 -32.12
C ALA A 79 -29.94 -6.72 -32.10
N GLY A 80 -30.48 -7.70 -31.35
CA GLY A 80 -29.84 -9.00 -31.12
C GLY A 80 -29.01 -9.10 -29.83
N TRP A 81 -28.85 -8.00 -29.08
CA TRP A 81 -28.09 -7.96 -27.82
C TRP A 81 -28.91 -7.32 -26.68
N PRO A 82 -30.10 -7.83 -26.36
CA PRO A 82 -31.07 -7.13 -25.51
C PRO A 82 -30.72 -7.11 -24.01
N VAL A 83 -29.75 -7.92 -23.57
CA VAL A 83 -29.40 -8.03 -22.16
C VAL A 83 -28.34 -6.99 -21.82
N GLU A 84 -28.71 -6.01 -21.01
CA GLU A 84 -27.86 -4.87 -20.65
C GLU A 84 -27.24 -5.03 -19.25
N HIS A 85 -25.95 -4.74 -19.15
CA HIS A 85 -25.23 -4.61 -17.89
C HIS A 85 -24.41 -3.33 -17.90
N ALA A 86 -24.77 -2.38 -17.03
CA ALA A 86 -23.91 -1.24 -16.72
C ALA A 86 -22.87 -1.69 -15.67
N ILE A 87 -21.60 -1.57 -16.02
CA ILE A 87 -20.48 -1.88 -15.11
C ILE A 87 -19.56 -0.66 -15.00
N VAL A 88 -18.81 -0.60 -13.92
CA VAL A 88 -17.77 0.41 -13.73
C VAL A 88 -16.41 -0.25 -13.90
N VAL A 89 -15.51 0.42 -14.62
CA VAL A 89 -14.11 0.03 -14.70
C VAL A 89 -13.26 1.02 -13.90
N GLY A 90 -12.59 0.50 -12.87
CA GLY A 90 -11.72 1.28 -12.00
C GLY A 90 -12.46 2.04 -10.90
N VAL A 91 -11.69 2.59 -9.95
CA VAL A 91 -12.16 3.46 -8.87
C VAL A 91 -11.16 4.59 -8.72
N ASP A 92 -11.65 5.82 -8.68
CA ASP A 92 -10.90 6.98 -8.20
C ASP A 92 -11.02 7.01 -6.67
N ASP A 93 -10.03 6.42 -6.00
CA ASP A 93 -10.02 6.34 -4.55
C ASP A 93 -9.20 7.49 -3.95
N GLN A 94 -9.90 8.57 -3.61
CA GLN A 94 -9.34 9.75 -2.94
C GLN A 94 -9.51 9.68 -1.42
N ARG A 95 -9.92 8.52 -0.88
CA ARG A 95 -10.10 8.37 0.57
C ARG A 95 -8.76 8.53 1.27
N SER A 96 -8.78 9.25 2.38
CA SER A 96 -7.64 9.48 3.25
C SER A 96 -8.12 9.75 4.68
N CYS A 97 -7.19 10.00 5.58
CA CYS A 97 -7.47 10.49 6.92
C CYS A 97 -6.94 11.92 7.05
N THR A 98 -7.57 12.74 7.90
CA THR A 98 -6.97 14.00 8.34
C THR A 98 -5.59 13.74 8.95
N GLU A 99 -4.72 14.75 8.94
CA GLU A 99 -3.40 14.65 9.56
C GLU A 99 -3.52 14.23 11.04
N CYS A 100 -2.69 13.26 11.41
CA CYS A 100 -2.48 12.90 12.80
C CYS A 100 -1.47 13.89 13.38
N THR A 101 -1.94 14.72 14.30
CA THR A 101 -1.13 15.65 15.07
C THR A 101 -1.00 15.16 16.50
N CYS A 102 0.19 15.31 17.06
CA CYS A 102 0.42 15.10 18.48
C CYS A 102 -0.03 16.33 19.27
N GLU A 103 -1.11 16.21 20.06
CA GLU A 103 -1.46 17.18 21.08
C GLU A 103 -0.84 16.74 22.42
N GLY A 104 -0.05 17.61 23.05
CA GLY A 104 0.69 17.28 24.27
C GLY A 104 1.63 18.41 24.70
N PRO A 105 2.32 18.30 25.85
CA PRO A 105 3.36 19.26 26.22
C PRO A 105 4.31 19.48 25.03
N THR A 106 4.81 20.71 24.90
CA THR A 106 5.68 21.21 23.81
C THR A 106 6.97 20.43 23.58
N SER A 107 7.18 19.31 24.28
CA SER A 107 8.33 18.42 24.18
C SER A 107 7.89 16.97 24.44
N PRO A 108 7.39 16.24 23.43
CA PRO A 108 7.20 14.80 23.56
C PRO A 108 8.54 14.14 23.94
N SER A 109 8.51 13.18 24.86
CA SER A 109 9.71 12.41 25.22
C SER A 109 9.75 11.11 24.44
N CYS A 110 10.89 10.84 23.82
CA CYS A 110 11.14 9.59 23.12
C CYS A 110 12.12 8.72 23.88
N LYS A 111 11.71 7.48 24.11
CA LYS A 111 12.50 6.47 24.78
C LYS A 111 12.63 5.27 23.85
N SER A 112 13.84 4.83 23.60
CA SER A 112 14.17 3.61 22.89
C SER A 112 15.23 2.89 23.72
N ASN A 113 15.34 1.58 23.56
CA ASN A 113 16.45 0.83 24.11
C ASN A 113 17.47 0.52 23.02
N ILE A 114 18.72 0.77 23.35
CA ILE A 114 19.86 0.34 22.57
C ILE A 114 20.47 -0.86 23.29
N THR A 115 20.52 -1.99 22.60
CA THR A 115 21.11 -3.23 23.11
C THR A 115 22.33 -3.59 22.28
N THR A 116 23.46 -3.77 22.94
CA THR A 116 24.68 -4.31 22.32
C THR A 116 24.86 -5.76 22.72
N TYR A 117 25.40 -6.57 21.83
CA TYR A 117 25.65 -8.00 22.06
C TYR A 117 27.12 -8.32 21.92
N ASP A 118 27.58 -9.39 22.59
CA ASP A 118 28.97 -9.86 22.49
C ASP A 118 29.22 -10.76 21.27
N ASP A 119 28.16 -11.15 20.56
CA ASP A 119 28.20 -11.97 19.36
C ASP A 119 27.43 -11.33 18.19
N ASP A 120 27.73 -11.78 16.98
CA ASP A 120 27.08 -11.31 15.75
C ASP A 120 25.66 -11.88 15.55
N ALA A 121 25.25 -12.82 16.38
CA ALA A 121 23.94 -13.50 16.32
C ALA A 121 22.88 -12.86 17.23
N CYS A 122 23.22 -11.76 17.92
CA CYS A 122 22.38 -11.10 18.91
C CYS A 122 21.90 -12.05 20.04
N GLY A 123 22.69 -13.09 20.36
CA GLY A 123 22.32 -14.12 21.33
C GLY A 123 22.69 -13.77 22.77
N MET A 124 23.81 -13.08 22.97
CA MET A 124 24.34 -12.70 24.29
C MET A 124 24.35 -11.19 24.46
N VAL A 125 23.36 -10.67 25.19
CA VAL A 125 23.29 -9.25 25.55
C VAL A 125 24.51 -8.88 26.40
N LYS A 126 25.25 -7.86 25.94
CA LYS A 126 26.39 -7.29 26.65
C LYS A 126 26.02 -6.06 27.46
N ASN A 127 25.31 -5.13 26.83
CA ASN A 127 24.81 -3.91 27.48
C ASN A 127 23.43 -3.57 26.92
N MET A 128 22.62 -2.93 27.74
CA MET A 128 21.35 -2.32 27.35
C MET A 128 21.29 -0.91 27.96
N ARG A 129 20.87 0.08 27.18
CA ARG A 129 20.74 1.47 27.63
C ARG A 129 19.51 2.13 27.02
N GLU A 130 18.77 2.87 27.83
CA GLU A 130 17.66 3.70 27.39
C GLU A 130 18.19 5.00 26.76
N THR A 131 17.64 5.41 25.61
CA THR A 131 17.95 6.69 24.97
C THR A 131 17.47 7.86 25.83
N GLY A 132 18.24 8.95 25.87
CA GLY A 132 17.94 10.12 26.73
C GLY A 132 18.59 10.08 28.11
N GLN A 133 19.26 8.98 28.48
CA GLN A 133 20.24 8.97 29.57
C GLN A 133 21.59 9.58 29.12
N SER A 134 22.54 9.71 30.05
CA SER A 134 23.88 10.23 29.74
C SER A 134 24.49 9.47 28.55
N CYS A 135 25.02 10.19 27.57
CA CYS A 135 25.75 9.59 26.46
C CYS A 135 27.04 8.99 27.01
N GLY A 136 27.28 7.70 26.76
CA GLY A 136 28.49 7.03 27.19
C GLY A 136 28.87 5.96 26.17
N PRO A 137 30.17 5.60 26.09
CA PRO A 137 30.62 4.59 25.15
C PRO A 137 29.92 3.27 25.43
N MET A 138 29.41 2.64 24.36
CA MET A 138 28.93 1.27 24.36
C MET A 138 29.80 0.47 23.39
N SER A 139 30.01 -0.81 23.68
CA SER A 139 30.76 -1.72 22.81
C SER A 139 29.97 -3.00 22.64
N GLY A 140 30.16 -3.69 21.52
CA GLY A 140 29.50 -4.95 21.20
C GLY A 140 29.97 -5.42 19.83
N ALA A 141 29.83 -6.71 19.57
CA ALA A 141 29.99 -7.27 18.23
C ALA A 141 28.81 -6.86 17.33
N SER A 142 27.60 -6.80 17.89
CA SER A 142 26.40 -6.34 17.20
C SER A 142 25.54 -5.41 18.06
N LEU A 143 24.55 -4.77 17.42
CA LEU A 143 23.68 -3.73 17.98
C LEU A 143 22.23 -3.96 17.52
N MET A 144 21.28 -3.82 18.44
CA MET A 144 19.85 -3.70 18.14
C MET A 144 19.34 -2.39 18.75
N VAL A 145 18.52 -1.67 17.99
CA VAL A 145 17.82 -0.48 18.45
C VAL A 145 16.34 -0.79 18.37
N GLU A 146 15.64 -0.69 19.49
CA GLU A 146 14.19 -0.84 19.53
C GLU A 146 13.51 0.39 18.93
N SER A 147 12.35 0.19 18.31
CA SER A 147 11.52 1.31 17.86
C SER A 147 11.22 2.23 19.05
N PRO A 148 11.45 3.54 18.94
CA PRO A 148 11.22 4.46 20.04
C PRO A 148 9.73 4.52 20.40
N GLU A 149 9.44 4.51 21.69
CA GLU A 149 8.15 4.86 22.23
C GLU A 149 8.09 6.37 22.46
N ILE A 150 7.09 7.01 21.82
CA ILE A 150 6.77 8.42 22.05
C ILE A 150 5.81 8.47 23.24
N THR A 151 6.22 9.15 24.30
CA THR A 151 5.41 9.39 25.50
C THR A 151 5.09 10.88 25.62
N GLY A 152 3.91 11.19 26.16
CA GLY A 152 3.46 12.58 26.29
C GLY A 152 2.90 13.20 25.00
N CYS A 153 2.73 12.43 23.93
CA CYS A 153 1.87 12.79 22.81
C CYS A 153 0.54 12.05 22.95
N THR A 154 -0.57 12.76 22.90
CA THR A 154 -1.89 12.18 22.65
C THR A 154 -2.25 12.48 21.20
N ALA A 155 -2.48 11.44 20.40
CA ALA A 155 -2.94 11.62 19.02
C ALA A 155 -4.29 12.34 19.02
N ASN A 156 -4.45 13.33 18.15
CA ASN A 156 -5.75 13.91 17.86
C ASN A 156 -6.70 12.86 17.26
N ALA A 157 -8.00 13.12 17.36
CA ALA A 157 -8.98 12.32 16.64
C ALA A 157 -8.80 12.54 15.14
N VAL A 158 -8.46 11.49 14.40
CA VAL A 158 -8.44 11.50 12.93
C VAL A 158 -9.85 11.31 12.38
N GLN A 159 -10.18 12.00 11.31
CA GLN A 159 -11.43 11.84 10.58
C GLN A 159 -11.17 11.35 9.17
N PRO A 160 -12.01 10.46 8.61
CA PRO A 160 -11.91 10.10 7.21
C PRO A 160 -12.21 11.33 6.34
N THR A 161 -11.54 11.41 5.20
CA THR A 161 -11.67 12.46 4.20
C THR A 161 -11.69 11.84 2.81
N GLY A 162 -12.17 12.60 1.83
CA GLY A 162 -12.25 12.14 0.45
C GLY A 162 -13.35 11.10 0.22
N GLU A 163 -13.40 10.60 -1.00
CA GLU A 163 -14.44 9.68 -1.48
C GLU A 163 -13.81 8.65 -2.41
N ALA A 164 -14.52 7.54 -2.63
CA ALA A 164 -14.17 6.55 -3.64
C ALA A 164 -15.25 6.61 -4.73
N LEU A 165 -14.88 7.10 -5.92
CA LEU A 165 -15.80 7.34 -7.02
C LEU A 165 -15.56 6.34 -8.17
N PRO A 166 -16.62 5.85 -8.83
CA PRO A 166 -16.46 5.09 -10.07
C PRO A 166 -15.81 5.98 -11.16
N LEU A 167 -14.87 5.43 -11.93
CA LEU A 167 -14.17 6.17 -13.00
C LEU A 167 -14.91 6.10 -14.34
N ASP A 168 -14.98 4.90 -14.91
CA ASP A 168 -15.50 4.71 -16.27
C ASP A 168 -16.74 3.83 -16.27
N ASP A 169 -17.84 4.35 -16.79
CA ASP A 169 -19.03 3.56 -17.09
C ASP A 169 -18.82 2.79 -18.41
N VAL A 170 -18.93 1.47 -18.33
CA VAL A 170 -18.93 0.57 -19.48
C VAL A 170 -20.28 -0.10 -19.58
N LEU A 171 -20.88 -0.01 -20.76
CA LEU A 171 -22.06 -0.76 -21.08
C LEU A 171 -21.67 -2.09 -21.72
N VAL A 172 -22.21 -3.18 -21.19
CA VAL A 172 -22.09 -4.52 -21.77
C VAL A 172 -23.46 -4.98 -22.24
N CYS A 173 -23.57 -5.32 -23.51
CA CYS A 173 -24.77 -5.87 -24.11
C CYS A 173 -24.51 -7.33 -24.48
N CYS A 174 -25.35 -8.26 -24.02
CA CYS A 174 -25.20 -9.69 -24.27
C CYS A 174 -26.37 -10.24 -25.10
N GLN A 175 -26.10 -11.31 -25.85
CA GLN A 175 -27.13 -12.11 -26.50
C GLN A 175 -27.97 -12.83 -25.43
N GLY A 176 -29.29 -12.82 -25.57
CA GLY A 176 -30.25 -13.46 -24.67
C GLY A 176 -30.56 -14.91 -25.04
#